data_AF-A0A3M5VXT3-F1
#
_entry.id   AF-A0A3M5VXT3-F1
#
_cell.length_a   1.000
_cell.length_b   1.000
_cell.length_c   1.000
_cell.angle_alpha   90.00
_cell.angle_beta   90.00
_cell.angle_gamma   90.00
#
_symmetry.space_group_name_H-M   'P 1'
#
loop_
_entity.id
_entity.type
_entity.pdbx_description
1 polymer ?
#
loop_
_entity_poly.entity_id
_entity_poly.type
_entity_poly.pdbx_seq_one_letter_code
_entity_poly.pdbx_strand_id
1 'polypeptide(L)'
;MLTNDSVIGPVGKAGTVLMDEVRSHAGDLIGLVENEEHADHLQSFFLLFGEKAIRSEGFKAFWSGVVNHDDKSKVIRDYEVALTCRMKALGLSAACVFQKAGEKNATIFEWEHLLDSGFPFLKLEVVKGASASELEFIKSKLFKMSYNVSLVSQFA
;
A
#
# COMPACT_ATOMS: atom_id res chain seq x y z
N MET A 1 -6.76 -10.43 -4.42
CA MET A 1 -6.19 -9.33 -3.62
C MET A 1 -4.76 -9.72 -3.29
N LEU A 2 -3.83 -8.78 -3.41
CA LEU A 2 -2.44 -8.91 -3.00
C LEU A 2 -2.20 -7.96 -1.84
N THR A 3 -1.61 -8.47 -0.77
CA THR A 3 -1.19 -7.68 0.39
C THR A 3 0.15 -8.18 0.87
N ASN A 4 0.95 -7.33 1.49
CA ASN A 4 2.19 -7.75 2.16
C ASN A 4 2.22 -7.30 3.63
N ASP A 5 3.25 -7.73 4.34
CA ASP A 5 3.45 -7.50 5.77
C ASP A 5 4.28 -6.23 6.07
N SER A 6 4.51 -5.36 5.08
CA SER A 6 5.27 -4.11 5.26
C SER A 6 4.49 -3.01 6.00
N VAL A 7 3.24 -3.28 6.41
CA VAL A 7 2.30 -2.32 7.00
C VAL A 7 1.62 -2.87 8.26
N ILE A 8 1.26 -1.95 9.16
CA ILE A 8 0.43 -2.15 10.33
C ILE A 8 -0.98 -1.67 9.98
N GLY A 9 -2.00 -2.50 10.21
CA GLY A 9 -3.41 -2.13 10.03
C GLY A 9 -4.28 -3.33 9.64
N PRO A 10 -5.54 -3.09 9.23
CA PRO A 10 -6.17 -1.77 9.14
C PRO A 10 -6.39 -1.13 10.52
N VAL A 11 -6.18 0.19 10.63
CA VAL A 11 -6.42 0.98 11.85
C VAL A 11 -7.58 1.96 11.65
N GLY A 12 -8.34 2.23 12.71
CA GLY A 12 -9.44 3.20 12.68
C GLY A 12 -10.63 2.84 11.76
N LYS A 13 -10.58 1.69 11.07
CA LYS A 13 -11.62 1.22 10.15
C LYS A 13 -11.62 -0.30 10.11
N ALA A 14 -12.81 -0.90 10.13
CA ALA A 14 -12.96 -2.34 9.97
C ALA A 14 -12.56 -2.80 8.56
N GLY A 15 -11.96 -3.98 8.45
CA GLY A 15 -11.55 -4.53 7.15
C GLY A 15 -12.69 -4.68 6.15
N THR A 16 -13.91 -4.99 6.61
CA THR A 16 -15.11 -5.04 5.75
C THR A 16 -15.43 -3.68 5.13
N VAL A 17 -15.43 -2.63 5.95
CA VAL A 17 -15.68 -1.24 5.51
C VAL A 17 -14.62 -0.79 4.51
N LEU A 18 -13.34 -1.11 4.77
CA LEU A 18 -12.27 -0.85 3.80
C LEU A 18 -12.50 -1.58 2.48
N MET A 19 -12.89 -2.85 2.52
CA MET A 19 -13.15 -3.62 1.29
C MET A 19 -14.35 -3.09 0.51
N ASP A 20 -15.40 -2.61 1.19
CA ASP A 20 -16.55 -1.98 0.54
C ASP A 20 -16.14 -0.69 -0.19
N GLU A 21 -15.29 0.12 0.44
CA GLU A 21 -14.71 1.32 -0.15
C GLU A 21 -13.80 1.00 -1.34
N VAL A 22 -12.91 0.03 -1.22
CA VAL A 22 -12.04 -0.40 -2.35
C VAL A 22 -12.90 -0.88 -3.52
N ARG A 23 -13.96 -1.65 -3.27
CA ARG A 23 -14.85 -2.19 -4.31
C ARG A 23 -15.79 -1.16 -4.93
N SER A 24 -15.98 0.00 -4.31
CA SER A 24 -16.78 1.08 -4.89
C SER A 24 -16.05 1.82 -6.02
N HIS A 25 -14.73 1.62 -6.14
CA HIS A 25 -13.91 2.24 -7.19
C HIS A 25 -13.91 1.38 -8.46
N ALA A 26 -14.10 2.03 -9.62
CA ALA A 26 -14.04 1.37 -10.92
C ALA A 26 -12.59 1.30 -11.41
N GLY A 27 -12.00 0.11 -11.42
CA GLY A 27 -10.65 -0.13 -11.93
C GLY A 27 -10.39 -1.61 -12.15
N ASP A 28 -9.63 -1.92 -13.21
CA ASP A 28 -9.11 -3.28 -13.44
C ASP A 28 -7.98 -3.61 -12.42
N LEU A 29 -7.31 -2.57 -11.93
CA LEU A 29 -6.33 -2.58 -10.86
C LEU A 29 -6.68 -1.48 -9.85
N ILE A 30 -6.76 -1.80 -8.56
CA ILE A 30 -7.06 -0.81 -7.51
C ILE A 30 -5.98 -0.88 -6.44
N GLY A 31 -5.33 0.24 -6.17
CA GLY A 31 -4.41 0.41 -5.05
C GLY A 31 -4.99 1.36 -4.01
N LEU A 32 -4.45 1.32 -2.79
CA LEU A 32 -4.90 2.25 -1.76
C LEU A 32 -4.29 3.63 -1.94
N VAL A 33 -3.03 3.71 -2.34
CA VAL A 33 -2.29 4.96 -2.46
C VAL A 33 -1.35 4.85 -3.66
N GLU A 34 -1.14 5.97 -4.32
CA GLU A 34 -0.17 6.10 -5.41
C GLU A 34 1.15 6.70 -4.91
N ASN A 35 2.18 6.60 -5.73
CA ASN A 35 3.47 7.20 -5.48
C ASN A 35 4.06 7.63 -6.82
N GLU A 36 4.67 8.81 -6.83
CA GLU A 36 5.32 9.39 -8.02
C GLU A 36 6.84 9.17 -8.00
N GLU A 37 7.37 8.59 -6.91
CA GLU A 37 8.79 8.23 -6.80
C GLU A 37 9.17 7.25 -7.93
N HIS A 38 10.12 7.66 -8.77
CA HIS A 38 10.58 7.00 -10.01
C HIS A 38 9.58 7.00 -11.18
N ALA A 39 8.28 6.81 -10.95
CA ALA A 39 7.18 7.02 -11.91
C ALA A 39 5.83 6.84 -11.21
N ASP A 40 4.73 7.34 -11.78
CA ASP A 40 3.38 7.17 -11.22
C ASP A 40 2.98 5.69 -11.12
N HIS A 41 2.88 5.18 -9.90
CA HIS A 41 2.50 3.79 -9.65
C HIS A 41 1.64 3.66 -8.39
N LEU A 42 0.84 2.60 -8.35
CA LEU A 42 0.15 2.18 -7.13
C LEU A 42 1.13 1.43 -6.22
N GLN A 43 1.10 1.73 -4.93
CA GLN A 43 1.96 1.04 -3.98
C GLN A 43 1.51 -0.41 -3.75
N SER A 44 2.48 -1.34 -3.74
CA SER A 44 2.22 -2.78 -3.85
C SER A 44 1.78 -3.48 -2.55
N PHE A 45 1.79 -2.77 -1.42
CA PHE A 45 1.38 -3.35 -0.12
C PHE A 45 -0.11 -3.69 -0.05
N PHE A 46 -0.91 -3.10 -0.93
CA PHE A 46 -2.31 -3.48 -1.12
C PHE A 46 -2.72 -3.24 -2.57
N LEU A 47 -3.07 -4.31 -3.28
CA LEU A 47 -3.64 -4.25 -4.63
C LEU A 47 -4.85 -5.18 -4.76
N LEU A 48 -5.90 -4.69 -5.39
CA LEU A 48 -7.03 -5.49 -5.85
C LEU A 48 -6.99 -5.58 -7.37
N PHE A 49 -7.06 -6.81 -7.91
CA PHE A 49 -7.14 -7.07 -9.34
C PHE A 49 -8.57 -7.48 -9.69
N GLY A 50 -9.17 -6.77 -10.65
CA GLY A 50 -10.47 -7.08 -11.21
C GLY A 50 -10.41 -8.26 -12.19
N GLU A 51 -11.59 -8.75 -12.61
CA GLU A 51 -11.69 -9.91 -13.50
C GLU A 51 -10.91 -9.71 -14.81
N LYS A 52 -11.04 -8.54 -15.43
CA LYS A 52 -10.36 -8.23 -16.70
C LYS A 52 -8.83 -8.26 -16.57
N ALA A 53 -8.28 -7.78 -15.45
CA ALA A 53 -6.86 -7.90 -15.16
C ALA A 53 -6.46 -9.38 -15.02
N ILE A 54 -7.16 -10.16 -14.21
CA ILE A 54 -6.84 -11.58 -13.97
C ILE A 54 -6.90 -12.42 -15.27
N ARG A 55 -7.82 -12.09 -16.17
CA ARG A 55 -7.99 -12.79 -17.45
C ARG A 55 -6.99 -12.33 -18.53
N SER A 56 -6.30 -11.21 -18.34
CA SER A 56 -5.32 -10.68 -19.29
C SER A 56 -4.10 -11.59 -19.41
N GLU A 57 -3.72 -11.93 -20.64
CA GLU A 57 -2.48 -12.69 -20.90
C GLU A 57 -1.24 -11.92 -20.44
N GLY A 58 -1.24 -10.59 -20.57
CA GLY A 58 -0.12 -9.77 -20.11
C GLY A 58 -0.01 -9.72 -18.58
N PHE A 59 -1.13 -9.82 -17.85
CA PHE A 59 -1.11 -10.01 -16.40
C PHE A 59 -0.51 -11.36 -16.03
N LYS A 60 -0.95 -12.45 -16.67
CA LYS A 60 -0.40 -13.79 -16.42
C LYS A 60 1.10 -13.86 -16.73
N ALA A 61 1.53 -13.25 -17.84
CA ALA A 61 2.93 -13.17 -18.25
C ALA A 61 3.78 -12.32 -17.30
N PHE A 62 3.23 -11.25 -16.71
CA PHE A 62 3.90 -10.50 -15.65
C PHE A 62 4.19 -11.41 -14.45
N TRP A 63 3.18 -12.11 -13.95
CA TRP A 63 3.31 -12.97 -12.76
C TRP A 63 4.19 -14.19 -12.98
N SER A 64 4.16 -14.80 -14.16
CA SER A 64 5.05 -15.92 -14.48
C SER A 64 6.52 -15.51 -14.56
N GLY A 65 6.80 -14.22 -14.77
CA GLY A 65 8.15 -13.66 -14.79
C GLY A 65 8.65 -13.15 -13.44
N VAL A 66 7.84 -13.19 -12.38
CA VAL A 66 8.26 -12.74 -11.05
C VAL A 66 9.24 -13.75 -10.46
N VAL A 67 10.44 -13.28 -10.17
CA VAL A 67 11.51 -14.02 -9.49
C VAL A 67 11.87 -13.34 -8.17
N ASN A 68 12.40 -14.13 -7.23
CA ASN A 68 12.88 -13.56 -5.98
C ASN A 68 14.15 -12.72 -6.23
N HIS A 69 14.17 -11.51 -5.67
CA HIS A 69 15.32 -10.61 -5.73
C HIS A 69 15.78 -10.31 -4.31
N ASP A 70 17.09 -10.40 -4.08
CA ASP A 70 17.68 -10.05 -2.78
C ASP A 70 17.76 -8.53 -2.55
N ASP A 71 17.65 -7.74 -3.63
CA ASP A 71 17.68 -6.27 -3.59
C ASP A 71 16.25 -5.69 -3.59
N LYS A 72 15.85 -5.09 -2.46
CA LYS A 72 14.57 -4.39 -2.28
C LYS A 72 14.35 -3.28 -3.32
N SER A 73 15.39 -2.52 -3.68
CA SER A 73 15.26 -1.47 -4.68
C SER A 73 15.02 -2.04 -6.08
N LYS A 74 15.56 -3.24 -6.36
CA LYS A 74 15.26 -3.97 -7.60
C LYS A 74 13.83 -4.49 -7.62
N VAL A 75 13.31 -5.03 -6.51
CA VAL A 75 11.89 -5.41 -6.37
C VAL A 75 10.97 -4.22 -6.65
N ILE A 76 11.26 -3.06 -6.06
CA ILE A 76 10.43 -1.85 -6.25
C ILE A 76 10.43 -1.43 -7.72
N ARG A 77 11.60 -1.31 -8.36
CA ARG A 77 11.68 -0.88 -9.75
C ARG A 77 11.07 -1.89 -10.73
N ASP A 78 11.46 -3.17 -10.59
CA ASP A 78 11.13 -4.19 -11.59
C ASP A 78 9.70 -4.71 -11.43
N TYR A 79 9.10 -4.57 -10.25
CA TYR A 79 7.74 -5.05 -9.98
C TYR A 79 6.78 -3.93 -9.59
N GLU A 80 7.04 -3.15 -8.54
CA GLU A 80 6.04 -2.19 -8.02
C GLU A 80 5.78 -1.04 -9.00
N VAL A 81 6.84 -0.38 -9.46
CA VAL A 81 6.75 0.69 -10.46
C VAL A 81 6.29 0.11 -11.81
N ALA A 82 6.91 -0.98 -12.25
CA ALA A 82 6.63 -1.57 -13.55
C ALA A 82 5.22 -2.16 -13.67
N LEU A 83 4.63 -2.68 -12.59
CA LEU A 83 3.32 -3.32 -12.62
C LEU A 83 2.24 -2.35 -13.11
N THR A 84 2.14 -1.18 -12.48
CA THR A 84 1.09 -0.21 -12.82
C THR A 84 1.24 0.26 -14.27
N CYS A 85 2.47 0.59 -14.70
CA CYS A 85 2.75 0.99 -16.08
C CYS A 85 2.42 -0.13 -17.09
N ARG A 86 2.82 -1.38 -16.81
CA ARG A 86 2.54 -2.53 -17.69
C ARG A 86 1.05 -2.81 -17.80
N MET A 87 0.32 -2.77 -16.69
CA MET A 87 -1.13 -2.97 -16.72
C MET A 87 -1.83 -1.89 -17.54
N LYS A 88 -1.45 -0.62 -17.36
CA LYS A 88 -1.95 0.50 -18.18
C LYS A 88 -1.64 0.29 -19.68
N ALA A 89 -0.42 -0.15 -20.01
CA ALA A 89 -0.02 -0.43 -21.40
C ALA A 89 -0.81 -1.58 -22.05
N LEU A 90 -1.39 -2.48 -21.25
CA LEU A 90 -2.29 -3.55 -21.70
C LEU A 90 -3.76 -3.10 -21.83
N GLY A 91 -4.05 -1.81 -21.66
CA GLY A 91 -5.42 -1.26 -21.70
C GLY A 91 -6.25 -1.57 -20.46
N LEU A 92 -5.60 -1.85 -19.33
CA LEU A 92 -6.25 -2.01 -18.02
C LEU A 92 -6.31 -0.67 -17.30
N SER A 93 -7.45 -0.33 -16.72
CA SER A 93 -7.60 0.88 -15.91
C SER A 93 -7.03 0.67 -14.50
N ALA A 94 -6.41 1.72 -13.94
CA ALA A 94 -5.93 1.73 -12.57
C ALA A 94 -6.70 2.79 -11.76
N ALA A 95 -7.11 2.45 -10.54
CA ALA A 95 -7.75 3.37 -9.60
C ALA A 95 -6.97 3.43 -8.28
N CYS A 96 -7.01 4.60 -7.64
CA CYS A 96 -6.40 4.86 -6.35
C CYS A 96 -7.49 5.34 -5.39
N VAL A 97 -7.58 4.73 -4.20
CA VAL A 97 -8.58 5.08 -3.17
C VAL A 97 -8.20 6.38 -2.45
N PHE A 98 -6.93 6.56 -2.12
CA PHE A 98 -6.40 7.73 -1.42
C PHE A 98 -5.38 8.44 -2.33
N GLN A 99 -5.86 9.39 -3.14
CA GLN A 99 -5.05 10.18 -4.10
C GLN A 99 -4.10 11.21 -3.45
N LYS A 100 -3.95 11.19 -2.11
CA LYS A 100 -3.27 12.25 -1.35
C LYS A 100 -1.76 12.02 -1.15
N ALA A 101 -1.11 11.23 -2.00
CA ALA A 101 0.35 11.17 -1.96
C ALA A 101 0.89 12.27 -2.89
N GLY A 102 1.42 13.36 -2.32
CA GLY A 102 2.14 14.35 -3.11
C GLY A 102 3.40 13.75 -3.76
N GLU A 103 4.26 14.60 -4.32
CA GLU A 103 5.50 14.20 -5.04
C GLU A 103 6.49 13.32 -4.23
N LYS A 104 6.26 13.13 -2.91
CA LYS A 104 7.04 12.29 -2.01
C LYS A 104 6.20 11.13 -1.50
N ASN A 105 6.85 10.02 -1.14
CA ASN A 105 6.21 8.85 -0.53
C ASN A 105 5.46 9.21 0.78
N ALA A 106 4.20 9.63 0.65
CA ALA A 106 3.41 10.17 1.75
C ALA A 106 3.18 9.16 2.86
N THR A 107 3.23 7.86 2.55
CA THR A 107 3.14 6.79 3.57
C THR A 107 4.32 6.75 4.53
N ILE A 108 5.42 7.44 4.21
CA ILE A 108 6.60 7.61 5.06
C ILE A 108 6.69 9.02 5.62
N PHE A 109 6.52 10.06 4.80
CA PHE A 109 6.77 11.45 5.20
C PHE A 109 5.55 12.18 5.77
N GLU A 110 4.34 11.74 5.41
CA GLU A 110 3.06 12.35 5.80
C GLU A 110 2.12 11.32 6.44
N TRP A 111 2.70 10.26 7.01
CA TRP A 111 1.98 9.11 7.55
C TRP A 111 0.92 9.54 8.58
N GLU A 112 1.23 10.55 9.41
CA GLU A 112 0.31 11.03 10.42
C GLU A 112 -0.95 11.67 9.80
N HIS A 113 -0.75 12.56 8.83
CA HIS A 113 -1.85 13.22 8.12
C HIS A 113 -2.69 12.22 7.32
N LEU A 114 -2.06 11.19 6.75
CA LEU A 114 -2.77 10.11 6.07
C LEU A 114 -3.67 9.34 7.04
N LEU A 115 -3.15 8.94 8.21
CA LEU A 115 -3.96 8.27 9.23
C LEU A 115 -5.16 9.13 9.66
N ASP A 116 -4.94 10.44 9.87
CA ASP A 116 -6.01 11.38 10.25
C ASP A 116 -7.02 11.61 9.12
N SER A 117 -6.61 11.43 7.86
CA SER A 117 -7.50 11.44 6.68
C SER A 117 -8.27 10.14 6.48
N GLY A 118 -8.10 9.13 7.34
CA GLY A 118 -8.80 7.85 7.26
C GLY A 118 -8.08 6.79 6.42
N PHE A 119 -6.82 7.01 6.03
CA PHE A 119 -5.98 5.95 5.48
C PHE A 119 -5.68 4.92 6.58
N PRO A 120 -5.93 3.62 6.36
CA PRO A 120 -5.98 2.66 7.45
C PRO A 120 -4.65 1.95 7.71
N PHE A 121 -3.52 2.39 7.16
CA PHE A 121 -2.24 1.67 7.31
C PHE A 121 -1.08 2.58 7.75
N LEU A 122 -0.14 2.01 8.50
CA LEU A 122 1.13 2.64 8.85
C LEU A 122 2.28 1.75 8.39
N LYS A 123 3.28 2.28 7.68
CA LYS A 123 4.45 1.49 7.25
C LYS A 123 5.31 1.06 8.44
N LEU A 124 5.75 -0.19 8.46
CA LEU A 124 6.71 -0.68 9.47
C LEU A 124 8.05 0.08 9.41
N GLU A 125 8.39 0.63 8.25
CA GLU A 125 9.60 1.45 8.06
C GLU A 125 9.56 2.72 8.92
N VAL A 126 8.39 3.35 9.08
CA VAL A 126 8.20 4.51 9.97
C VAL A 126 8.48 4.11 11.42
N VAL A 127 7.98 2.95 11.86
CA VAL A 127 8.21 2.44 13.21
C VAL A 127 9.68 2.10 13.44
N LYS A 128 10.34 1.45 12.47
CA LYS A 128 11.75 1.07 12.58
C LYS A 128 12.71 2.27 12.62
N GLY A 129 12.33 3.38 11.98
CA GLY A 129 13.13 4.61 11.95
C GLY A 129 12.85 5.60 13.09
N ALA A 130 11.83 5.34 13.91
CA ALA A 130 11.37 6.26 14.94
C ALA A 130 12.28 6.28 16.18
N SER A 131 12.46 7.46 16.77
CA SER A 131 13.02 7.64 18.12
C SER A 131 12.08 7.08 19.19
N ALA A 132 12.58 6.93 20.42
CA ALA A 132 11.76 6.43 21.53
C ALA A 132 10.51 7.30 21.80
N SER A 133 10.64 8.63 21.72
CA SER A 133 9.50 9.54 21.87
C SER A 133 8.49 9.42 20.73
N GLU A 134 8.96 9.21 19.50
CA GLU A 134 8.09 9.00 18.34
C GLU A 134 7.39 7.64 18.40
N LEU A 135 8.05 6.60 18.90
CA LEU A 135 7.44 5.28 19.10
C LEU A 135 6.28 5.34 20.10
N GLU A 136 6.47 6.03 21.24
CA GLU A 136 5.40 6.22 22.22
C GLU A 136 4.23 7.04 21.63
N PHE A 137 4.54 8.05 20.80
CA PHE A 137 3.53 8.80 20.08
C PHE A 137 2.73 7.93 19.09
N ILE A 138 3.42 7.14 18.26
CA ILE A 138 2.81 6.21 17.30
C ILE A 138 1.94 5.20 18.05
N LYS A 139 2.45 4.59 19.11
CA LYS A 139 1.74 3.63 19.95
C LYS A 139 0.45 4.24 20.52
N SER A 140 0.52 5.45 21.06
CA SER A 140 -0.64 6.19 21.56
C SER A 140 -1.68 6.44 20.46
N LYS A 141 -1.25 6.84 19.26
CA LYS A 141 -2.14 7.10 18.12
C LYS A 141 -2.83 5.82 17.63
N LEU A 142 -2.09 4.73 17.43
CA LEU A 142 -2.65 3.44 17.00
C LEU A 142 -3.64 2.88 18.04
N PHE A 143 -3.33 3.01 19.33
CA PHE A 143 -4.24 2.61 20.40
C PHE A 143 -5.56 3.39 20.37
N LYS A 144 -5.50 4.72 20.17
CA LYS A 144 -6.70 5.57 19.99
C LYS A 144 -7.52 5.17 18.77
N MET A 145 -6.87 4.65 17.72
CA MET A 145 -7.51 4.08 16.53
C MET A 145 -7.97 2.63 16.72
N SER A 146 -8.07 2.16 17.98
CA SER A 146 -8.51 0.81 18.37
C SER A 146 -7.65 -0.33 17.81
N TYR A 147 -6.39 -0.06 17.49
CA TYR A 147 -5.45 -1.10 17.07
C TYR A 147 -4.75 -1.73 18.28
N ASN A 148 -4.60 -3.06 18.27
CA ASN A 148 -3.86 -3.76 19.30
C ASN A 148 -2.34 -3.63 19.07
N VAL A 149 -1.72 -2.67 19.75
CA VAL A 149 -0.28 -2.38 19.63
C VAL A 149 0.63 -3.52 20.09
N SER A 150 0.14 -4.50 20.85
CA SER A 150 0.96 -5.66 21.25
C SER A 150 1.29 -6.60 20.09
N LEU A 151 0.62 -6.44 18.94
CA LEU A 151 0.91 -7.19 17.71
C LEU A 151 2.19 -6.74 17.01
N VAL A 152 2.75 -5.58 17.38
CA VAL A 152 3.92 -4.99 16.75
C VAL A 152 5.11 -5.16 17.68
N SER A 153 6.05 -6.01 17.29
CA SER A 153 7.21 -6.36 18.14
C SER A 153 8.12 -5.18 18.46
N GLN A 154 8.08 -4.11 17.66
CA GLN A 154 8.84 -2.89 17.90
C GLN A 154 8.25 -2.03 19.03
N PHE A 155 7.04 -2.32 19.50
CA PHE A 155 6.41 -1.64 20.66
C PHE A 155 6.52 -2.43 21.97
N ALA A 156 7.17 -3.61 21.91
CA ALA A 156 7.39 -4.52 23.04
C ALA A 156 8.63 -4.12 23.86
#